data_AF-A0A2V9PIH4-F1
#
_entry.id   AF-A0A2V9PIH4-F1
#
_cell.length_a   1.000
_cell.length_b   1.000
_cell.length_c   1.000
_cell.angle_alpha   90.00
_cell.angle_beta   90.00
_cell.angle_gamma   90.00
#
_symmetry.space_group_name_H-M   'P 1'
#
loop_
_entity.id
_entity.type
_entity.pdbx_description
1 polymer ?
#
loop_
_entity_poly.entity_id
_entity_poly.type
_entity_poly.pdbx_seq_one_letter_code
_entity_poly.pdbx_strand_id
1 'polypeptide(L)'
;MSCHVQLGTIWAHATGRSVLFAVQDLVKAEFHRSDAAFGLLTSVFFVFYMCAAPFMGPLSVRFSQKAVIILGTLVWSVATLFTAITKNFDQLLIRHTLVGIGEASFVILSPTFVADMFSEEKRGRVMGVFYLAIPVGTALGYLLGGVMGAKYGWRALFYVGAAPGVLLAFLLLFIPEPPLGQFDGPEKVPERDTLKTTSRWNHGCRPGRLTSPCPR
;
A
#
# COMPACT_ATOMS: atom_id res chain seq x y z
N MET A 1 14.77 -14.62 0.13
CA MET A 1 13.40 -15.14 0.36
C MET A 1 12.38 -14.03 0.58
N SER A 2 12.70 -12.98 1.35
CA SER A 2 11.76 -11.90 1.71
C SER A 2 11.12 -11.15 0.53
N CYS A 3 11.85 -10.89 -0.55
CA CYS A 3 11.33 -10.21 -1.74
C CYS A 3 10.24 -10.99 -2.48
N HIS A 4 10.40 -12.32 -2.64
CA HIS A 4 9.39 -13.15 -3.29
C HIS A 4 8.08 -13.19 -2.50
N VAL A 5 8.15 -13.18 -1.17
CA VAL A 5 6.97 -13.17 -0.32
C VAL A 5 6.23 -11.84 -0.44
N GLN A 6 6.94 -10.71 -0.42
CA GLN A 6 6.29 -9.41 -0.61
C GLN A 6 5.70 -9.22 -2.00
N LEU A 7 6.38 -9.68 -3.05
CA LEU A 7 5.81 -9.74 -4.40
C LEU A 7 4.52 -10.57 -4.39
N GLY A 8 4.51 -11.73 -3.73
CA GLY A 8 3.31 -12.54 -3.53
C GLY A 8 2.18 -11.77 -2.83
N THR A 9 2.51 -10.99 -1.78
CA THR A 9 1.54 -10.15 -1.06
C THR A 9 0.94 -9.07 -1.95
N ILE A 10 1.75 -8.36 -2.75
CA ILE A 10 1.22 -7.38 -3.73
C ILE A 10 0.28 -8.05 -4.70
N TRP A 11 0.68 -9.20 -5.23
CA TRP A 11 -0.11 -9.96 -6.18
C TRP A 11 -1.47 -10.33 -5.59
N ALA A 12 -1.49 -10.83 -4.36
CA ALA A 12 -2.74 -11.15 -3.68
C ALA A 12 -3.64 -9.93 -3.49
N HIS A 13 -3.08 -8.81 -3.00
CA HIS A 13 -3.83 -7.56 -2.81
C HIS A 13 -4.37 -6.98 -4.14
N ALA A 14 -3.54 -6.94 -5.18
CA ALA A 14 -3.94 -6.48 -6.51
C ALA A 14 -5.04 -7.37 -7.10
N THR A 15 -4.88 -8.69 -7.02
CA THR A 15 -5.86 -9.66 -7.51
C THR A 15 -7.19 -9.50 -6.78
N GLY A 16 -7.20 -9.43 -5.45
CA GLY A 16 -8.45 -9.32 -4.69
C GLY A 16 -9.19 -8.00 -4.91
N ARG A 17 -8.47 -6.89 -5.19
CA ARG A 17 -9.10 -5.62 -5.60
C ARG A 17 -9.79 -5.77 -6.96
N SER A 18 -9.13 -6.38 -7.92
CA SER A 18 -9.63 -6.53 -9.30
C SER A 18 -10.75 -7.54 -9.45
N VAL A 19 -10.76 -8.60 -8.62
CA VAL A 19 -11.83 -9.60 -8.60
C VAL A 19 -13.19 -8.96 -8.34
N LEU A 20 -13.28 -7.99 -7.43
CA LEU A 20 -14.54 -7.27 -7.16
C LEU A 20 -15.02 -6.50 -8.39
N PHE A 21 -14.11 -5.76 -9.05
CA PHE A 21 -14.46 -5.02 -10.26
C PHE A 21 -14.85 -5.96 -11.41
N ALA A 22 -14.24 -7.15 -11.49
CA ALA A 22 -14.58 -8.16 -12.48
C ALA A 22 -15.98 -8.77 -12.28
N VAL A 23 -16.41 -8.96 -11.03
CA VAL A 23 -17.74 -9.49 -10.70
C VAL A 23 -18.79 -8.42 -10.45
N GLN A 24 -18.45 -7.14 -10.65
CA GLN A 24 -19.32 -6.02 -10.34
C GLN A 24 -20.72 -6.18 -10.96
N ASP A 25 -20.79 -6.62 -12.22
CA ASP A 25 -22.06 -6.77 -12.93
C ASP A 25 -22.92 -7.91 -12.37
N LEU A 26 -22.29 -8.99 -11.88
CA LEU A 26 -22.98 -10.10 -11.20
C LEU A 26 -23.54 -9.66 -9.84
N VAL A 27 -22.77 -8.88 -9.08
CA VAL A 27 -23.21 -8.34 -7.78
C VAL A 27 -24.32 -7.30 -7.99
N LYS A 28 -24.24 -6.47 -9.04
CA LYS A 28 -25.33 -5.56 -9.43
C LYS A 28 -26.63 -6.30 -9.71
N ALA A 29 -26.54 -7.41 -10.46
CA ALA A 29 -27.70 -8.22 -10.80
C ALA A 29 -28.37 -8.85 -9.56
N GLU A 30 -27.60 -9.30 -8.58
CA GLU A 30 -28.14 -9.95 -7.36
C GLU A 30 -28.72 -8.94 -6.35
N PHE A 31 -28.11 -7.76 -6.20
CA PHE A 31 -28.56 -6.76 -5.23
C PHE A 31 -29.59 -5.77 -5.79
N HIS A 32 -29.90 -5.83 -7.09
CA HIS A 32 -30.84 -4.92 -7.78
C HIS A 32 -30.60 -3.43 -7.47
N ARG A 33 -29.33 -3.01 -7.34
CA ARG A 33 -28.93 -1.63 -7.02
C ARG A 33 -28.38 -0.91 -8.25
N SER A 34 -28.53 0.41 -8.28
CA SER A 34 -28.03 1.25 -9.38
C SER A 34 -26.52 1.44 -9.34
N ASP A 35 -25.94 1.89 -10.45
CA ASP A 35 -24.52 2.21 -10.59
C ASP A 35 -24.04 3.23 -9.55
N ALA A 36 -24.93 4.15 -9.10
CA ALA A 36 -24.61 5.14 -8.08
C ALA A 36 -24.27 4.49 -6.72
N ALA A 37 -24.92 3.39 -6.38
CA ALA A 37 -24.62 2.63 -5.15
C ALA A 37 -23.23 1.97 -5.23
N PHE A 38 -22.84 1.44 -6.39
CA PHE A 38 -21.49 0.91 -6.59
C PHE A 38 -20.42 2.01 -6.60
N GLY A 39 -20.75 3.18 -7.15
CA GLY A 39 -19.94 4.39 -7.02
C GLY A 39 -19.69 4.71 -5.55
N LEU A 40 -20.74 4.69 -4.72
CA LEU A 40 -20.64 4.94 -3.28
C LEU A 40 -19.74 3.93 -2.56
N LEU A 41 -19.83 2.63 -2.88
CA LEU A 41 -18.94 1.60 -2.32
C LEU A 41 -17.46 1.92 -2.60
N THR A 42 -17.17 2.31 -3.84
CA THR A 42 -15.81 2.67 -4.27
C THR A 42 -15.34 3.97 -3.59
N SER A 43 -16.21 4.98 -3.49
CA SER A 43 -15.92 6.23 -2.80
C SER A 43 -15.61 6.00 -1.32
N VAL A 44 -16.42 5.21 -0.62
CA VAL A 44 -16.20 4.89 0.81
C VAL A 44 -14.86 4.19 0.99
N PHE A 45 -14.52 3.22 0.13
CA PHE A 45 -13.20 2.61 0.15
C PHE A 45 -12.07 3.66 0.06
N PHE A 46 -12.12 4.57 -0.92
CA PHE A 46 -11.09 5.59 -1.10
C PHE A 46 -11.03 6.59 0.05
N VAL A 47 -12.18 7.01 0.59
CA VAL A 47 -12.23 7.95 1.72
C VAL A 47 -11.56 7.34 2.94
N PHE A 48 -11.92 6.10 3.31
CA PHE A 48 -11.30 5.45 4.47
C PHE A 48 -9.84 5.07 4.23
N TYR A 49 -9.47 4.70 2.99
CA TYR A 49 -8.08 4.51 2.60
C TYR A 49 -7.26 5.80 2.78
N MET A 50 -7.75 6.94 2.29
CA MET A 50 -7.09 8.24 2.42
C MET A 50 -7.00 8.67 3.88
N CYS A 51 -8.04 8.43 4.69
CA CYS A 51 -8.00 8.70 6.11
C CYS A 51 -7.00 7.80 6.83
N ALA A 52 -6.89 6.51 6.48
CA ALA A 52 -6.00 5.56 7.13
C ALA A 52 -4.53 5.77 6.75
N ALA A 53 -4.23 6.13 5.50
CA ALA A 53 -2.88 6.30 4.97
C ALA A 53 -1.93 7.14 5.87
N PRO A 54 -2.28 8.35 6.35
CA PRO A 54 -1.39 9.16 7.19
C PRO A 54 -1.10 8.54 8.57
N PHE A 55 -1.97 7.64 9.07
CA PHE A 55 -1.76 6.98 10.36
C PHE A 55 -0.80 5.78 10.25
N MET A 56 -0.75 5.12 9.10
CA MET A 56 0.02 3.88 8.95
C MET A 56 1.54 4.10 8.98
N GLY A 57 2.03 5.25 8.49
CA GLY A 57 3.45 5.59 8.52
C GLY A 57 4.03 5.75 9.93
N PRO A 58 3.49 6.64 10.79
CA PRO A 58 3.96 6.76 12.17
C PRO A 58 3.75 5.46 12.97
N LEU A 59 2.71 4.70 12.67
CA LEU A 59 2.42 3.44 13.36
C LEU A 59 3.49 2.38 13.09
N SER A 60 4.03 2.31 11.87
CA SER A 60 5.10 1.35 11.53
C SER A 60 6.42 1.65 12.25
N VAL A 61 6.69 2.92 12.54
CA VAL A 61 7.89 3.32 13.31
C VAL A 61 7.76 2.91 14.78
N ARG A 62 6.55 2.92 15.34
CA ARG A 62 6.30 2.62 16.77
C ARG A 62 6.14 1.12 17.09
N PHE A 63 5.51 0.35 16.20
CA PHE A 63 5.11 -1.05 16.47
C PHE A 63 5.80 -2.09 15.59
N SER A 64 6.82 -1.69 14.83
CA SER A 64 7.48 -2.46 13.78
C SER A 64 6.70 -2.50 12.46
N GLN A 65 7.40 -2.30 11.36
CA GLN A 65 6.83 -2.25 10.01
C GLN A 65 6.25 -3.61 9.60
N LYS A 66 6.93 -4.69 9.97
CA LYS A 66 6.46 -6.06 9.75
C LYS A 66 5.12 -6.31 10.44
N ALA A 67 4.96 -5.89 11.69
CA ALA A 67 3.74 -6.15 12.46
C ALA A 67 2.54 -5.43 11.84
N VAL A 68 2.72 -4.17 11.41
CA VAL A 68 1.65 -3.39 10.76
C VAL A 68 1.25 -4.00 9.42
N ILE A 69 2.20 -4.47 8.61
CA ILE A 69 1.91 -5.16 7.34
C ILE A 69 1.10 -6.44 7.60
N ILE A 70 1.51 -7.26 8.59
CA ILE A 70 0.81 -8.52 8.90
C ILE A 70 -0.62 -8.25 9.38
N LEU A 71 -0.81 -7.30 10.30
CA LEU A 71 -2.14 -6.91 10.78
C LEU A 71 -3.02 -6.40 9.65
N GLY A 72 -2.47 -5.56 8.76
CA GLY A 72 -3.16 -5.07 7.57
C GLY A 72 -3.62 -6.17 6.63
N THR A 73 -2.73 -7.10 6.30
CA THR A 73 -3.04 -8.26 5.44
C THR A 73 -4.08 -9.17 6.10
N LEU A 74 -4.06 -9.35 7.43
CA LEU A 74 -5.08 -10.10 8.15
C LEU A 74 -6.45 -9.41 8.10
N VAL A 75 -6.51 -8.11 8.38
CA VAL A 75 -7.75 -7.32 8.28
C VAL A 75 -8.33 -7.41 6.86
N TRP A 76 -7.48 -7.26 5.84
CA TRP A 76 -7.86 -7.40 4.45
C TRP A 76 -8.40 -8.80 4.11
N SER A 77 -7.75 -9.86 4.61
CA SER A 77 -8.17 -11.25 4.38
C SER A 77 -9.51 -11.55 5.06
N VAL A 78 -9.70 -11.11 6.30
CA VAL A 78 -10.96 -11.26 7.03
C VAL A 78 -12.09 -10.49 6.34
N ALA A 79 -11.83 -9.27 5.87
CA ALA A 79 -12.82 -8.48 5.15
C ALA A 79 -13.17 -9.11 3.77
N THR A 80 -12.18 -9.71 3.10
CA THR A 80 -12.41 -10.50 1.88
C THR A 80 -13.31 -11.70 2.15
N LEU A 81 -13.05 -12.45 3.22
CA LEU A 81 -13.88 -13.58 3.63
C LEU A 81 -15.30 -13.14 4.04
N PHE A 82 -15.42 -11.98 4.71
CA PHE A 82 -16.70 -11.37 5.04
C PHE A 82 -17.51 -11.06 3.77
N THR A 83 -16.84 -10.75 2.65
CA THR A 83 -17.49 -10.54 1.34
C THR A 83 -18.22 -11.78 0.83
N ALA A 84 -17.71 -12.98 1.15
CA ALA A 84 -18.32 -14.23 0.71
C ALA A 84 -19.65 -14.54 1.43
N ILE A 85 -19.82 -14.04 2.66
CA ILE A 85 -21.02 -14.28 3.48
C ILE A 85 -22.02 -13.10 3.47
N THR A 86 -21.65 -11.97 2.88
CA THR A 86 -22.49 -10.76 2.80
C THR A 86 -23.82 -10.99 2.09
N LYS A 87 -24.93 -10.70 2.77
CA LYS A 87 -26.28 -10.78 2.17
C LYS A 87 -26.95 -9.41 2.00
N ASN A 88 -26.36 -8.37 2.59
CA ASN A 88 -26.90 -7.01 2.63
C ASN A 88 -25.91 -6.00 2.08
N PHE A 89 -26.41 -4.91 1.49
CA PHE A 89 -25.61 -3.82 0.95
C PHE A 89 -24.82 -3.06 2.05
N ASP A 90 -25.41 -2.89 3.24
CA ASP A 90 -24.73 -2.21 4.36
C ASP A 90 -23.53 -3.01 4.90
N GLN A 91 -23.62 -4.33 4.85
CA GLN A 91 -22.49 -5.19 5.18
C GLN A 91 -21.38 -5.07 4.13
N LEU A 92 -21.74 -4.86 2.85
CA LEU A 92 -20.80 -4.55 1.76
C LEU A 92 -20.09 -3.20 1.97
N LEU A 93 -20.80 -2.17 2.48
CA LEU A 93 -20.21 -0.88 2.91
C LEU A 93 -19.14 -1.13 3.99
N ILE A 94 -19.51 -1.80 5.09
CA ILE A 94 -18.63 -2.04 6.24
C ILE A 94 -17.38 -2.80 5.81
N ARG A 95 -17.55 -3.84 4.98
CA ARG A 95 -16.41 -4.58 4.44
C ARG A 95 -15.52 -3.72 3.55
N HIS A 96 -16.06 -2.80 2.73
CA HIS A 96 -15.24 -1.87 1.93
C HIS A 96 -14.38 -0.96 2.80
N THR A 97 -14.94 -0.48 3.91
CA THR A 97 -14.19 0.30 4.90
C THR A 97 -13.04 -0.52 5.49
N LEU A 98 -13.29 -1.76 5.90
CA LEU A 98 -12.25 -2.64 6.46
C LEU A 98 -11.15 -2.98 5.45
N VAL A 99 -11.52 -3.28 4.21
CA VAL A 99 -10.58 -3.52 3.10
C VAL A 99 -9.71 -2.28 2.87
N GLY A 100 -10.30 -1.07 2.82
CA GLY A 100 -9.57 0.17 2.62
C GLY A 100 -8.54 0.47 3.71
N ILE A 101 -8.90 0.24 4.98
CA ILE A 101 -7.99 0.42 6.12
C ILE A 101 -6.83 -0.58 6.06
N GLY A 102 -7.12 -1.87 5.81
CA GLY A 102 -6.09 -2.90 5.69
C GLY A 102 -5.16 -2.66 4.51
N GLU A 103 -5.70 -2.24 3.38
CA GLU A 103 -4.93 -1.99 2.16
C GLU A 103 -4.03 -0.76 2.26
N ALA A 104 -4.47 0.30 2.97
CA ALA A 104 -3.65 1.49 3.21
C ALA A 104 -2.32 1.14 3.89
N SER A 105 -2.35 0.25 4.89
CA SER A 105 -1.13 -0.18 5.57
C SER A 105 -0.14 -0.85 4.61
N PHE A 106 -0.64 -1.67 3.69
CA PHE A 106 0.18 -2.39 2.74
C PHE A 106 0.79 -1.47 1.68
N VAL A 107 -0.01 -0.60 1.07
CA VAL A 107 0.45 0.29 -0.01
C VAL A 107 1.50 1.28 0.48
N ILE A 108 1.38 1.77 1.72
CA ILE A 108 2.32 2.72 2.29
C ILE A 108 3.63 2.05 2.72
N LEU A 109 3.56 0.85 3.33
CA LEU A 109 4.72 0.21 3.95
C LEU A 109 5.47 -0.79 3.05
N SER A 110 4.82 -1.34 2.03
CA SER A 110 5.46 -2.32 1.15
C SER A 110 6.64 -1.76 0.33
N PRO A 111 6.57 -0.57 -0.31
CA PRO A 111 7.71 -0.06 -1.08
C PRO A 111 8.88 0.31 -0.17
N THR A 112 8.65 0.87 1.01
CA THR A 112 9.72 1.19 1.96
C THR A 112 10.39 -0.07 2.49
N PHE A 113 9.62 -1.12 2.82
CA PHE A 113 10.18 -2.39 3.29
C PHE A 113 11.04 -3.07 2.22
N VAL A 114 10.61 -3.02 0.95
CA VAL A 114 11.43 -3.54 -0.16
C VAL A 114 12.68 -2.68 -0.34
N ALA A 115 12.56 -1.36 -0.24
CA ALA A 115 13.68 -0.44 -0.37
C ALA A 115 14.76 -0.71 0.69
N ASP A 116 14.38 -1.06 1.91
CA ASP A 116 15.29 -1.35 3.04
C ASP A 116 16.05 -2.67 2.89
N MET A 117 15.59 -3.59 2.04
CA MET A 117 16.25 -4.89 1.84
C MET A 117 17.28 -4.91 0.70
N PHE A 118 17.30 -3.87 -0.16
CA PHE A 118 18.12 -3.85 -1.36
C PHE A 118 18.99 -2.60 -1.43
N SER A 119 20.25 -2.79 -1.83
CA SER A 119 21.19 -1.69 -2.08
C SER A 119 20.72 -0.79 -3.24
N GLU A 120 21.14 0.47 -3.22
CA GLU A 120 20.73 1.52 -4.16
C GLU A 120 20.82 1.10 -5.64
N GLU A 121 21.90 0.41 -6.03
CA GLU A 121 22.11 -0.10 -7.40
C GLU A 121 21.04 -1.11 -7.86
N LYS A 122 20.49 -1.91 -6.94
CA LYS A 122 19.51 -2.97 -7.27
C LYS A 122 18.07 -2.53 -6.97
N ARG A 123 17.88 -1.50 -6.15
CA ARG A 123 16.57 -0.97 -5.73
C ARG A 123 15.69 -0.62 -6.93
N GLY A 124 16.24 0.04 -7.96
CA GLY A 124 15.49 0.40 -9.17
C GLY A 124 14.91 -0.79 -9.93
N ARG A 125 15.69 -1.86 -10.14
CA ARG A 125 15.22 -3.07 -10.83
C ARG A 125 14.16 -3.81 -10.03
N VAL A 126 14.35 -3.92 -8.72
CA VAL A 126 13.37 -4.59 -7.84
C VAL A 126 12.07 -3.79 -7.77
N MET A 127 12.13 -2.47 -7.67
CA MET A 127 10.93 -1.61 -7.71
C MET A 127 10.20 -1.70 -9.05
N GLY A 128 10.92 -1.83 -10.16
CA GLY A 128 10.31 -2.09 -11.47
C GLY A 128 9.47 -3.38 -11.47
N VAL A 129 10.04 -4.48 -10.97
CA VAL A 129 9.30 -5.76 -10.83
C VAL A 129 8.14 -5.64 -9.83
N PHE A 130 8.34 -4.90 -8.75
CA PHE A 130 7.32 -4.60 -7.74
C PHE A 130 6.11 -3.88 -8.34
N TYR A 131 6.31 -2.88 -9.19
CA TYR A 131 5.20 -2.17 -9.82
C TYR A 131 4.57 -2.95 -10.97
N LEU A 132 5.34 -3.80 -11.67
CA LEU A 132 4.80 -4.71 -12.70
C LEU A 132 3.90 -5.79 -12.11
N ALA A 133 4.09 -6.16 -10.85
CA ALA A 133 3.21 -7.09 -10.15
C ALA A 133 1.75 -6.62 -10.12
N ILE A 134 1.51 -5.31 -10.00
CA ILE A 134 0.17 -4.72 -9.86
C ILE A 134 -0.69 -4.95 -11.12
N PRO A 135 -0.27 -4.54 -12.34
CA PRO A 135 -1.07 -4.75 -13.54
C PRO A 135 -1.19 -6.23 -13.90
N VAL A 136 -0.16 -7.04 -13.68
CA VAL A 136 -0.21 -8.49 -13.98
C VAL A 136 -1.18 -9.20 -13.03
N GLY A 137 -1.12 -8.91 -11.72
CA GLY A 137 -2.07 -9.43 -10.74
C GLY A 137 -3.50 -8.96 -11.01
N THR A 138 -3.65 -7.70 -11.44
CA THR A 138 -4.95 -7.15 -11.85
C THR A 138 -5.54 -7.91 -13.04
N ALA A 139 -4.74 -8.14 -14.09
CA ALA A 139 -5.16 -8.89 -15.28
C ALA A 139 -5.60 -10.32 -14.93
N LEU A 140 -4.82 -11.00 -14.08
CA LEU A 140 -5.17 -12.33 -13.58
C LEU A 140 -6.44 -12.31 -12.72
N GLY A 141 -6.63 -11.29 -11.88
CA GLY A 141 -7.85 -11.08 -11.11
C GLY A 141 -9.09 -10.95 -11.99
N TYR A 142 -9.01 -10.21 -13.09
CA TYR A 142 -10.10 -10.12 -14.07
C TYR A 142 -10.35 -11.45 -14.80
N LEU A 143 -9.30 -12.16 -15.22
CA LEU A 143 -9.43 -13.45 -15.89
C LEU A 143 -10.07 -14.50 -14.97
N LEU A 144 -9.58 -14.63 -13.75
CA LEU A 144 -10.14 -15.53 -12.74
C LEU A 144 -11.57 -15.12 -12.37
N GLY A 145 -11.79 -13.81 -12.17
CA GLY A 145 -13.09 -13.23 -11.86
C GLY A 145 -14.15 -13.53 -12.93
N GLY A 146 -13.81 -13.36 -14.20
CA GLY A 146 -14.72 -13.64 -15.32
C GLY A 146 -15.01 -15.14 -15.47
N VAL A 147 -13.98 -15.98 -15.45
CA VAL A 147 -14.13 -17.43 -15.70
C VAL A 147 -14.81 -18.14 -14.52
N MET A 148 -14.36 -17.88 -13.29
CA MET A 148 -14.96 -18.52 -12.11
C MET A 148 -16.26 -17.85 -11.67
N GLY A 149 -16.40 -16.53 -11.85
CA GLY A 149 -17.62 -15.81 -11.50
C GLY A 149 -18.82 -16.31 -12.29
N ALA A 150 -18.62 -16.62 -13.59
CA ALA A 150 -19.67 -17.18 -14.44
C ALA A 150 -20.00 -18.65 -14.13
N LYS A 151 -19.02 -19.47 -13.72
CA LYS A 151 -19.21 -20.92 -13.49
C LYS A 151 -19.62 -21.30 -12.07
N TYR A 152 -19.04 -20.66 -11.06
CA TYR A 152 -19.19 -21.04 -9.64
C TYR A 152 -19.87 -19.94 -8.80
N GLY A 153 -20.26 -18.83 -9.43
CA GLY A 153 -20.82 -17.66 -8.77
C GLY A 153 -19.75 -16.74 -8.19
N TRP A 154 -20.10 -15.47 -8.04
CA TRP A 154 -19.17 -14.43 -7.57
C TRP A 154 -18.66 -14.67 -6.15
N ARG A 155 -19.40 -15.41 -5.31
CA ARG A 155 -19.05 -15.68 -3.90
C ARG A 155 -17.85 -16.63 -3.77
N ALA A 156 -17.73 -17.61 -4.67
CA ALA A 156 -16.63 -18.59 -4.67
C ALA A 156 -15.26 -17.92 -4.85
N LEU A 157 -15.22 -16.85 -5.65
CA LEU A 157 -14.02 -16.05 -5.87
C LEU A 157 -13.48 -15.41 -4.60
N PHE A 158 -14.35 -15.01 -3.67
CA PHE A 158 -13.93 -14.40 -2.40
C PHE A 158 -13.38 -15.43 -1.42
N TYR A 159 -13.85 -16.68 -1.46
CA TYR A 159 -13.23 -17.78 -0.70
C TYR A 159 -11.83 -18.11 -1.22
N VAL A 160 -11.67 -18.21 -2.54
CA VAL A 160 -10.37 -18.46 -3.17
C VAL A 160 -9.43 -17.27 -2.99
N GLY A 161 -9.96 -16.04 -3.04
CA GLY A 161 -9.18 -14.80 -2.86
C GLY A 161 -8.72 -14.57 -1.42
N ALA A 162 -9.46 -15.03 -0.41
CA ALA A 162 -9.07 -14.92 0.99
C ALA A 162 -7.93 -15.89 1.39
N ALA A 163 -7.88 -17.08 0.77
CA ALA A 163 -6.87 -18.09 1.05
C ALA A 163 -5.40 -17.63 0.89
N PRO A 164 -4.99 -16.98 -0.21
CA PRO A 164 -3.62 -16.51 -0.35
C PRO A 164 -3.27 -15.41 0.65
N GLY A 165 -4.20 -14.53 1.03
CA GLY A 165 -3.95 -13.48 2.02
C GLY A 165 -3.59 -14.04 3.40
N VAL A 166 -4.32 -15.06 3.86
CA VAL A 166 -4.04 -15.75 5.13
C VAL A 166 -2.72 -16.53 5.05
N LEU A 167 -2.48 -17.23 3.94
CA LEU A 167 -1.23 -17.98 3.72
C LEU A 167 -0.02 -17.05 3.71
N LEU A 168 -0.13 -15.88 3.09
CA LEU A 168 0.93 -14.88 3.03
C LEU A 168 1.17 -14.20 4.38
N ALA A 169 0.13 -13.89 5.14
CA ALA A 169 0.27 -13.40 6.51
C ALA A 169 1.03 -14.41 7.39
N PHE A 170 0.72 -15.70 7.24
CA PHE A 170 1.43 -16.78 7.93
C PHE A 170 2.88 -16.90 7.48
N LEU A 171 3.15 -16.80 6.17
CA LEU A 171 4.50 -16.87 5.62
C LEU A 171 5.37 -15.68 6.05
N LEU A 172 4.78 -14.49 6.19
CA LEU A 172 5.47 -13.30 6.69
C LEU A 172 5.92 -13.43 8.14
N LEU A 173 5.24 -14.23 8.98
CA LEU A 173 5.69 -14.46 10.37
C LEU A 173 7.10 -15.05 10.43
N PHE A 174 7.47 -15.92 9.48
CA PHE A 174 8.77 -16.58 9.42
C PHE A 174 9.90 -15.71 8.84
N ILE A 175 9.61 -14.54 8.29
CA ILE A 175 10.63 -13.67 7.70
C ILE A 175 11.18 -12.70 8.76
N PRO A 176 12.49 -12.69 9.04
CA PRO A 176 13.07 -11.69 9.95
C PRO A 176 12.92 -10.28 9.38
N GLU A 177 12.60 -9.33 10.26
CA GLU A 177 12.42 -7.92 9.90
C GLU A 177 13.79 -7.28 9.64
N PRO A 178 14.00 -6.65 8.48
CA PRO A 178 15.22 -5.88 8.22
C PRO A 178 15.24 -4.62 9.10
N PRO A 179 16.42 -4.12 9.50
CA PRO A 179 16.54 -2.82 10.15
C PRO A 179 16.04 -1.72 9.20
N LEU A 180 15.18 -0.83 9.70
CA LEU A 180 14.71 0.35 8.99
C LEU A 180 15.90 1.16 8.46
N GLY A 181 15.90 1.50 7.17
CA GLY A 181 16.92 2.36 6.56
C GLY A 181 18.34 1.78 6.57
N GLN A 182 18.51 0.45 6.58
CA GLN A 182 19.85 -0.19 6.60
C GLN A 182 20.79 0.29 5.48
N PHE A 183 20.23 0.73 4.34
CA PHE A 183 20.97 1.24 3.18
C PHE A 183 20.77 2.72 2.91
N ASP A 184 19.96 3.41 3.72
CA ASP A 184 19.87 4.86 3.65
C ASP A 184 21.11 5.38 4.40
N GLY A 185 22.18 5.66 3.65
CA GLY A 185 23.38 6.28 4.20
C GLY A 185 23.00 7.55 4.97
N PRO A 186 23.80 8.01 5.95
CA PRO A 186 23.45 9.18 6.75
C PRO A 186 23.14 10.33 5.80
N GLU A 187 21.86 10.64 5.66
CA GLU A 187 21.40 11.71 4.80
C GLU A 187 22.08 12.94 5.37
N LYS A 188 23.03 13.50 4.62
CA LYS A 188 23.49 14.86 4.85
C LYS A 188 22.29 15.73 4.53
N VAL A 189 21.35 15.82 5.47
CA VAL A 189 20.41 16.93 5.55
C VAL A 189 21.29 18.15 5.35
N PRO A 190 21.12 18.92 4.26
CA PRO A 190 21.93 20.10 4.04
C PRO A 190 21.73 20.94 5.28
N GLU A 191 22.78 20.98 6.09
CA GLU A 191 22.72 21.56 7.40
C GLU A 191 22.21 22.99 7.22
N ARG A 192 21.27 23.38 8.08
CA ARG A 192 20.69 24.74 8.19
C ARG A 192 21.74 25.86 8.36
N ASP A 193 23.02 25.60 8.12
CA ASP A 193 24.12 26.54 8.05
C ASP A 193 24.10 27.44 6.80
N THR A 194 23.33 27.09 5.76
CA THR A 194 23.11 28.02 4.64
C THR A 194 22.31 29.26 5.09
N LEU A 195 21.39 29.11 6.05
CA LEU A 195 20.61 30.25 6.57
C LEU A 195 21.41 31.13 7.54
N LYS A 196 22.38 30.56 8.28
CA LYS A 196 23.30 31.36 9.12
C LYS A 196 24.30 32.14 8.28
N THR A 197 24.70 31.63 7.12
CA THR A 197 25.59 32.36 6.20
C THR A 197 24.86 33.58 5.61
N THR A 198 23.58 33.49 5.30
CA THR A 198 22.79 34.63 4.82
C THR A 198 22.47 35.64 5.94
N SER A 199 22.28 35.20 7.19
CA SER A 199 22.10 36.15 8.31
C SER A 199 23.41 36.84 8.72
N ARG A 200 24.58 36.22 8.46
CA ARG A 200 25.90 36.85 8.66
C ARG A 200 26.20 37.94 7.62
N TRP A 201 25.65 37.81 6.41
CA TRP A 201 25.74 38.84 5.37
C TRP A 201 24.97 40.13 5.74
N ASN A 202 23.87 40.02 6.48
CA ASN A 202 23.05 41.18 6.85
C ASN A 202 23.61 42.04 7.98
N HIS A 203 24.63 41.57 8.71
CA HIS A 203 25.28 42.33 9.79
C HIS A 203 26.70 42.82 9.43
N GLY A 204 27.23 42.46 8.26
CA GLY A 204 28.61 42.78 7.85
C GLY A 204 28.77 44.01 6.94
N CYS A 205 27.75 44.39 6.18
CA CYS A 205 27.83 45.53 5.27
C CYS A 205 27.40 46.83 5.95
N ARG A 206 28.24 47.34 6.86
CA ARG A 206 28.27 48.80 7.11
C ARG A 206 28.95 49.47 5.90
N PRO A 207 28.34 50.48 5.27
CA PRO A 207 29.02 51.27 4.26
C PRO A 207 30.09 52.11 4.97
N GLY A 208 31.36 51.69 4.91
CA GLY A 208 32.43 52.44 5.56
C GLY A 208 33.82 51.81 5.68
N ARG A 209 34.06 50.59 5.21
CA ARG A 209 35.43 50.04 5.19
C ARG A 209 35.68 49.21 3.94
N LEU A 210 36.27 49.88 2.94
CA LEU A 210 37.02 49.27 1.85
C LEU A 210 38.17 48.47 2.46
N THR A 211 38.18 47.14 2.32
CA THR A 211 39.37 46.26 2.31
C THR A 211 38.94 44.78 2.37
N SER A 212 38.52 44.22 1.23
CA SER A 212 38.96 42.88 0.76
C SER A 212 38.16 42.45 -0.48
N PRO A 213 38.77 41.69 -1.41
CA PRO A 213 38.13 41.33 -2.68
C PRO A 213 37.18 40.15 -2.51
N CYS A 214 36.01 40.22 -3.14
CA CYS A 214 35.07 39.11 -3.27
C CYS A 214 35.69 38.02 -4.19
N PRO A 215 35.59 36.72 -3.84
CA PRO A 215 36.04 35.65 -4.73
C PRO A 215 35.09 35.52 -5.94
N ARG A 216 35.67 35.27 -7.12
CA ARG A 216 34.95 35.07 -8.40
C ARG A 216 34.23 33.72 -8.44
#